data_AF-B0THZ1-F1
#
_entry.id   AF-B0THZ1-F1
#
_cell.length_a   1.000
_cell.length_b   1.000
_cell.length_c   1.000
_cell.angle_alpha   90.00
_cell.angle_beta   90.00
_cell.angle_gamma   90.00
#
_symmetry.space_group_name_H-M   'P 1'
#
loop_
_entity.id
_entity.type
_entity.pdbx_description
1 polymer ?
#
loop_
_entity_poly.entity_id
_entity_poly.type
_entity_poly.pdbx_seq_one_letter_code
_entity_poly.pdbx_strand_id
1 'polypeptide(L)' 'MTNGAAIGYMIRAAKKAALDEKTIRLLEALMLEQMDFHTEEEAEQTYRSFY' A
#
# COMPACT_ATOMS: atom_id res chain seq x y z
N MET A 1 12.49 1.99 3.40
CA MET A 1 11.25 1.95 4.22
C MET A 1 10.96 0.46 4.47
N THR A 2 10.38 0.03 5.59
CA THR A 2 10.01 -1.40 5.69
C THR A 2 8.63 -1.64 5.08
N ASN A 3 8.42 -2.81 4.49
CA ASN A 3 7.12 -3.22 3.93
C ASN A 3 5.96 -3.04 4.94
N GLY A 4 6.19 -3.42 6.20
CA GLY A 4 5.21 -3.22 7.27
C GLY A 4 4.91 -1.75 7.58
N ALA A 5 5.91 -0.86 7.49
CA ALA A 5 5.67 0.58 7.66
C ALA A 5 4.85 1.17 6.51
N ALA A 6 5.11 0.75 5.26
CA ALA A 6 4.34 1.20 4.09
C ALA A 6 2.86 0.79 4.20
N ILE A 7 2.58 -0.47 4.53
CA ILE A 7 1.22 -0.97 4.79
C ILE A 7 0.58 -0.20 5.95
N GLY A 8 1.32 0.03 7.03
CA GLY A 8 0.83 0.82 8.18
C GLY A 8 0.41 2.24 7.81
N TYR A 9 1.19 2.95 6.98
CA TYR A 9 0.83 4.27 6.47
C TYR A 9 -0.43 4.23 5.60
N MET A 10 -0.55 3.24 4.71
CA MET A 10 -1.76 3.03 3.90
C MET A 10 -2.98 2.85 4.80
N ILE A 11 -2.92 1.97 5.81
CA ILE A 11 -4.05 1.73 6.74
C ILE A 11 -4.44 3.01 7.47
N ARG A 12 -3.45 3.81 7.92
CA ARG A 12 -3.72 5.09 8.60
C ARG A 12 -4.41 6.09 7.66
N ALA A 13 -3.95 6.20 6.41
CA ALA A 13 -4.55 7.07 5.41
C ALA A 13 -5.98 6.62 5.06
N ALA A 14 -6.18 5.32 4.85
CA ALA A 14 -7.48 4.73 4.55
C ALA A 14 -8.50 4.93 5.69
N LYS A 15 -8.09 4.75 6.95
CA LYS A 15 -8.92 5.07 8.12
C LYS A 15 -9.29 6.55 8.17
N LYS A 16 -8.34 7.45 7.86
CA LYS A 16 -8.60 8.89 7.81
C LYS A 16 -9.58 9.27 6.69
N ALA A 17 -9.56 8.53 5.58
CA ALA A 17 -10.51 8.66 4.48
C ALA A 17 -11.87 7.94 4.74
N ALA A 18 -12.06 7.36 5.93
CA ALA A 18 -13.27 6.62 6.32
C ALA A 18 -13.63 5.46 5.37
N LEU A 19 -12.62 4.79 4.80
CA LEU A 19 -12.86 3.54 4.07
C LEU A 19 -13.32 2.45 5.06
N ASP A 20 -14.21 1.58 4.60
CA ASP A 20 -14.68 0.47 5.41
C ASP A 20 -13.57 -0.58 5.63
N GLU A 21 -13.74 -1.37 6.69
CA GLU A 21 -12.72 -2.35 7.09
C GLU A 21 -12.45 -3.40 6.01
N LYS A 22 -13.46 -3.81 5.23
CA LYS A 22 -13.29 -4.79 4.16
C LYS A 22 -12.41 -4.22 3.05
N THR A 23 -12.61 -2.96 2.68
CA THR A 23 -11.76 -2.25 1.72
C THR A 23 -10.33 -2.12 2.24
N ILE A 24 -10.12 -1.78 3.51
CA ILE A 24 -8.78 -1.68 4.09
C ILE A 24 -8.05 -3.02 4.06
N ARG A 25 -8.72 -4.12 4.44
CA ARG A 25 -8.13 -5.48 4.39
C ARG A 25 -7.81 -5.92 2.96
N LEU A 26 -8.64 -5.54 1.99
CA LEU A 26 -8.36 -5.81 0.59
C LEU A 26 -7.09 -5.07 0.13
N LEU A 27 -6.94 -3.80 0.47
CA LEU A 27 -5.73 -3.03 0.15
C LEU A 27 -4.48 -3.62 0.80
N GLU A 28 -4.57 -4.07 2.05
CA GLU A 28 -3.46 -4.77 2.73
C GLU A 28 -3.05 -6.04 1.98
N ALA A 29 -4.01 -6.89 1.60
CA ALA A 29 -3.75 -8.12 0.86
C ALA A 29 -3.11 -7.84 -0.51
N LEU A 30 -3.63 -6.85 -1.24
CA LEU A 30 -3.06 -6.44 -2.53
C LEU A 30 -1.65 -5.86 -2.36
N MET A 31 -1.40 -5.06 -1.33
CA MET A 31 -0.04 -4.54 -1.07
C MET A 31 0.94 -5.68 -0.79
N LEU A 32 0.56 -6.68 0.00
CA LEU A 32 1.39 -7.86 0.26
C LEU A 32 1.69 -8.62 -1.04
N GLU A 33 0.68 -8.86 -1.87
CA GLU A 33 0.85 -9.48 -3.18
C GLU A 33 1.82 -8.68 -4.06
N GLN A 34 1.65 -7.36 -4.13
CA GLN A 34 2.56 -6.50 -4.90
C GLN A 34 4.00 -6.57 -4.37
N MET A 35 4.19 -6.67 -3.06
CA MET A 35 5.52 -6.81 -2.45
C MET A 35 6.16 -8.18 -2.71
N ASP A 36 5.36 -9.22 -2.96
CA ASP A 36 5.87 -10.55 -3.33
C ASP A 36 6.35 -10.61 -4.79
N PHE A 37 5.74 -9.81 -5.68
CA PHE A 37 6.00 -9.86 -7.13
C PHE A 37 6.83 -8.70 -7.69
N HIS A 38 6.97 -7.60 -6.95
CA HIS A 38 7.63 -6.38 -7.42
C HIS A 38 8.67 -5.86 -6.44
N THR A 39 9.69 -5.17 -6.96
CA THR A 39 10.73 -4.55 -6.14
C THR A 39 10.29 -3.18 -5.60
N GLU A 40 10.97 -2.70 -4.56
CA GLU A 40 10.75 -1.35 -4.03
C GLU A 40 10.99 -0.27 -5.12
N GLU A 41 11.94 -0.49 -6.03
CA GLU A 41 12.27 0.45 -7.11
C GLU A 41 11.16 0.54 -8.16
N GLU A 42 10.54 -0.59 -8.52
CA GLU A 42 9.37 -0.61 -9.42
C GLU A 42 8.17 0.11 -8.80
N ALA A 43 7.94 -0.09 -7.50
CA ALA A 43 6.90 0.60 -6.75
C ALA A 43 7.17 2.11 -6.67
N GLU A 44 8.42 2.52 -6.44
CA GLU A 44 8.81 3.93 -6.42
C GLU A 44 8.64 4.58 -7.80
N GLN A 45 9.02 3.88 -8.88
CA GLN A 45 8.82 4.36 -10.24
C GLN A 45 7.32 4.55 -10.54
N THR A 46 6.47 3.64 -10.07
CA THR A 46 5.01 3.76 -10.18
C THR A 46 4.51 5.02 -9.47
N TYR A 47 4.98 5.28 -8.25
CA TYR A 47 4.62 6.52 -7.53
C TYR A 47 5.10 7.79 -8.25
N ARG A 48 6.34 7.81 -8.72
CA ARG A 48 6.95 8.95 -9.42
C ARG A 48 6.31 9.24 -10.77
N SER A 49 5.72 8.24 -11.42
CA SER A 49 5.06 8.40 -12.73
C SER A 49 3.57 8.67 -12.63
N PHE A 50 2.97 8.47 -11.45
CA PHE A 50 1.57 8.80 -11.20
C PHE A 50 1.32 10.31 -11.07
N TYR A 51 2.35 11.08 -10.70
CA TYR A 51 2.33 12.54 -10.56
C TYR A 51 3.22 13.21 -11.61
#